data_AF-A0A1Q3M0F7-F1
#
_entry.id   AF-A0A1Q3M0F7-F1
#
_cell.length_a   1.000
_cell.length_b   1.000
_cell.length_c   1.000
_cell.angle_alpha   90.00
_cell.angle_beta   90.00
_cell.angle_gamma   90.00
#
_symmetry.space_group_name_H-M   'P 1'
#
loop_
_entity.id
_entity.type
_entity.pdbx_description
1 polymer ?
#
loop_
_entity_poly.entity_id
_entity_poly.type
_entity_poly.pdbx_seq_one_letter_code
_entity_poly.pdbx_strand_id
1 'polypeptide(L)' 'MKTETVAELKEKLAQAHSVIEHLMDKAAFNGAEAHRALAYFSKDGFDGEFLPWPRHTDDRLRPDELNAANDD' A
#
# COMPACT_ATOMS: atom_id res chain seq x y z
N MET A 1 -4.43 2.04 -34.08
CA MET A 1 -4.96 2.24 -32.71
C MET A 1 -3.84 1.91 -31.74
N LYS A 2 -3.18 2.91 -31.15
CA LYS A 2 -2.12 2.71 -30.12
C LYS A 2 -2.08 3.87 -29.12
N THR A 3 -3.23 4.50 -28.98
CA THR A 3 -3.58 5.63 -28.13
C THR A 3 -5.01 5.26 -27.69
N GLU A 4 -5.26 4.17 -26.95
CA GLU A 4 -5.19 4.22 -25.48
C GLU A 4 -4.30 5.35 -25.01
N THR A 5 -4.90 6.53 -25.04
CA THR A 5 -4.23 7.80 -24.88
C THR A 5 -3.69 7.88 -23.46
N VAL A 6 -2.51 8.47 -23.30
CA VAL A 6 -1.94 8.77 -21.97
C VAL A 6 -2.98 9.48 -21.07
N ALA A 7 -3.93 10.21 -21.67
CA ALA A 7 -5.08 10.80 -20.97
C ALA A 7 -5.99 9.75 -20.31
N GLU A 8 -6.43 8.72 -21.03
CA GLU A 8 -7.29 7.66 -20.49
C GLU A 8 -6.59 6.88 -19.36
N LEU A 9 -5.27 6.66 -19.48
CA LEU A 9 -4.49 6.03 -18.41
C LEU A 9 -4.42 6.94 -17.16
N LYS A 10 -4.22 8.25 -17.34
CA LYS A 10 -4.23 9.22 -16.24
C LYS A 10 -5.60 9.33 -15.58
N GLU A 11 -6.68 9.31 -16.35
CA GLU A 11 -8.05 9.26 -15.83
C GLU A 11 -8.28 8.00 -15.00
N LYS A 12 -7.74 6.86 -15.43
CA LYS A 12 -7.86 5.62 -14.67
C LYS A 12 -7.10 5.65 -13.34
N LEU A 13 -5.91 6.25 -13.32
CA LEU A 13 -5.15 6.47 -12.08
C LEU A 13 -5.87 7.44 -11.14
N ALA A 14 -6.45 8.53 -11.67
CA ALA A 14 -7.26 9.46 -10.89
C ALA A 14 -8.51 8.79 -10.30
N GLN A 15 -9.18 7.93 -11.08
CA GLN A 15 -10.29 7.12 -10.58
C GLN A 15 -9.87 6.19 -9.43
N ALA A 16 -8.71 5.54 -9.53
CA ALA A 16 -8.19 4.70 -8.45
C ALA A 16 -7.94 5.49 -7.16
N HIS A 17 -7.35 6.69 -7.27
CA HIS A 17 -7.16 7.61 -6.15
C HIS A 17 -8.49 7.99 -5.49
N SER A 18 -9.49 8.43 -6.27
CA SER A 18 -10.82 8.79 -5.75
C SER A 18 -11.54 7.64 -5.06
N VAL A 19 -11.41 6.40 -5.57
CA VAL A 19 -12.00 5.23 -4.92
C VAL A 19 -11.38 4.98 -3.55
N ILE A 20 -10.06 5.13 -3.41
CA ILE A 20 -9.38 4.97 -2.13
C ILE A 20 -9.84 6.05 -1.14
N GLU A 21 -9.90 7.32 -1.55
CA GLU A 21 -10.42 8.42 -0.71
C GLU A 21 -11.86 8.15 -0.26
N HIS A 22 -12.71 7.70 -1.19
CA HIS A 22 -14.09 7.37 -0.87
C HIS A 22 -14.21 6.24 0.16
N LEU A 23 -13.38 5.20 0.05
CA LEU A 23 -13.36 4.10 1.01
C LEU A 23 -12.83 4.53 2.38
N MET A 24 -11.83 5.41 2.42
CA MET A 24 -11.31 6.00 3.65
C MET A 24 -12.40 6.81 4.38
N ASP A 25 -13.18 7.60 3.65
CA ASP A 25 -14.30 8.40 4.19
C ASP A 25 -15.48 7.54 4.65
N LYS A 26 -15.94 6.59 3.82
CA LYS A 26 -17.18 5.84 4.07
C LYS A 26 -17.05 4.69 5.05
N ALA A 27 -15.92 4.01 5.04
CA ALA A 27 -15.78 2.72 5.72
C ALA A 27 -14.82 2.76 6.91
N ALA A 28 -14.41 3.97 7.33
CA ALA A 28 -13.46 4.19 8.42
C ALA A 28 -12.13 3.42 8.27
N PHE A 29 -11.79 2.97 7.05
CA PHE A 29 -10.52 2.35 6.73
C PHE A 29 -9.45 3.43 6.56
N ASN A 30 -9.09 4.08 7.67
CA ASN A 30 -8.12 5.17 7.73
C ASN A 30 -6.75 4.72 8.26
N GLY A 31 -6.41 3.45 8.04
CA GLY A 31 -5.15 2.85 8.48
C GLY A 31 -3.93 3.42 7.74
N ALA A 32 -2.73 3.08 8.22
CA ALA A 32 -1.49 3.51 7.57
C ALA A 32 -1.36 2.94 6.15
N GLU A 33 -1.98 1.78 5.89
CA GLU A 33 -2.07 1.11 4.59
C GLU A 33 -2.84 1.96 3.57
N ALA A 34 -3.97 2.54 3.99
CA ALA A 34 -4.81 3.36 3.13
C ALA A 34 -4.08 4.64 2.72
N HIS A 35 -3.40 5.30 3.67
CA HIS A 35 -2.57 6.46 3.39
C HIS A 35 -1.39 6.13 2.45
N ARG A 36 -0.74 4.96 2.62
CA ARG A 36 0.33 4.52 1.72
C ARG A 36 -0.18 4.25 0.31
N ALA A 37 -1.35 3.63 0.18
CA ALA A 37 -2.00 3.42 -1.12
C ALA A 37 -2.37 4.75 -1.80
N LEU A 38 -2.96 5.68 -1.05
CA LEU A 38 -3.32 7.00 -1.56
C LEU A 38 -2.08 7.76 -2.07
N ALA A 39 -1.02 7.79 -1.27
CA ALA A 39 0.25 8.42 -1.61
C ALA A 39 0.99 7.75 -2.78
N TYR A 40 0.68 6.50 -3.11
CA TYR A 40 1.24 5.82 -4.27
C TYR A 40 0.56 6.28 -5.55
N PHE A 41 -0.77 6.29 -5.59
CA PHE A 41 -1.52 6.72 -6.77
C PHE A 41 -1.45 8.23 -7.05
N SER A 42 -0.97 9.03 -6.10
CA SER A 42 -0.71 10.46 -6.29
C SER A 42 0.66 10.77 -6.91
N LYS A 43 1.51 9.77 -7.19
CA LYS A 43 2.86 9.95 -7.73
C LYS A 43 2.93 9.60 -9.21
N ASP A 44 3.75 10.35 -9.93
CA ASP A 44 4.14 10.01 -11.30
C ASP A 44 5.26 8.96 -11.26
N GLY A 45 4.88 7.68 -11.19
CA GLY A 45 5.83 6.57 -11.19
C GLY A 45 5.18 5.22 -10.96
N PHE A 46 5.74 4.18 -11.59
CA PHE A 46 5.36 2.80 -11.33
C PHE A 46 6.46 2.10 -10.53
N ASP A 47 6.10 1.54 -9.39
CA ASP A 47 6.93 0.64 -8.60
C ASP A 47 6.25 -0.74 -8.56
N GLY A 48 6.81 -1.70 -9.29
CA GLY A 48 6.29 -3.07 -9.37
C GLY A 48 6.39 -3.85 -8.07
N GLU A 49 7.20 -3.36 -7.13
CA GLU A 49 7.41 -3.95 -5.81
C GLU A 49 6.64 -3.20 -4.72
N PHE A 50 5.81 -2.21 -5.09
CA PHE A 50 5.00 -1.45 -4.15
C PHE A 50 4.02 -2.38 -3.43
N LEU A 51 4.10 -2.37 -2.11
CA LEU A 51 3.12 -2.97 -1.22
C LEU A 51 2.65 -1.89 -0.23
N PRO A 52 1.34 -1.60 -0.16
CA PRO A 52 0.82 -0.69 0.84
C PRO A 52 0.82 -1.33 2.23
N TRP A 53 1.10 -2.62 2.35
CA TRP A 53 1.23 -3.35 3.60
C TRP A 53 2.67 -3.28 4.09
N PRO A 54 2.93 -3.34 5.40
CA PRO A 54 4.28 -3.54 5.89
C PRO A 54 4.86 -4.78 5.23
N ARG A 55 6.04 -4.67 4.64
CA ARG A 55 6.83 -5.86 4.35
C ARG A 55 7.08 -6.49 5.71
N HIS A 56 6.68 -7.74 5.91
CA HIS A 56 7.13 -8.52 7.06
C HIS A 56 8.63 -8.74 6.89
N THR A 57 9.45 -7.72 7.12
CA THR A 57 10.86 -7.89 7.41
C THR A 57 10.91 -8.57 8.75
N ASP A 58 11.02 -9.91 8.74
CA ASP A 58 11.67 -10.85 9.67
C ASP A 58 11.87 -10.53 11.18
N ASP A 59 11.25 -9.51 11.76
CA ASP A 59 11.34 -9.17 13.18
C ASP A 59 10.13 -9.71 13.96
N ARG A 60 9.54 -10.81 13.49
CA ARG A 60 8.92 -11.73 14.44
C ARG A 60 10.05 -12.61 14.93
N LEU A 61 10.65 -12.24 16.07
CA LEU A 61 11.47 -13.16 16.84
C LEU A 61 10.79 -14.52 16.80
N ARG A 62 11.47 -15.51 16.22
CA ARG A 62 10.90 -16.85 16.16
C ARG A 62 10.70 -17.31 17.61
N PRO A 63 9.67 -18.12 17.93
CA PRO A 63 9.47 -18.58 19.31
C PRO A 63 10.73 -19.15 19.97
N ASP A 64 11.64 -19.73 19.17
CA ASP A 64 12.93 -20.27 19.60
C ASP A 64 13.92 -19.19 20.10
N GLU A 65 13.78 -17.94 19.69
CA GLU A 65 14.59 -16.80 20.14
C GLU A 65 14.02 -16.14 21.41
N LEU A 66 12.75 -16.41 21.76
CA LEU A 66 12.11 -15.95 23.00
C LEU A 66 12.49 -16.83 24.20
N ASN A 67 12.81 -18.10 23.99
CA ASN A 67 13.18 -19.04 25.05
C ASN A 67 14.62 -18.87 25.56
N ALA A 68 15.53 -18.30 24.75
CA ALA A 68 16.93 -18.12 25.14
C ALA A 68 17.16 -17.07 26.24
N ALA A 69 16.14 -16.27 26.58
CA ALA A 69 16.22 -15.24 27.61
C ALA A 69 15.73 -15.71 29.00
N ASN A 70 15.32 -16.98 29.14
CA ASN A 70 14.70 -17.51 30.36
C ASN A 70 15.52 -18.64 31.04
N ASP A 71 16.73 -18.95 30.56
CA ASP A 71 17.58 -20.05 31.05
C ASP A 71 18.68 -19.61 32.05
N ASP A 72 18.65 -18.36 32.57
CA ASP A 72 19.55 -17.86 33.64
C ASP A 72 18.82 -17.72 35.00
#